data_AF-A0A537R7N4-F1
#
_entry.id   AF-A0A537R7N4-F1
#
_cell.length_a   1.000
_cell.length_b   1.000
_cell.length_c   1.000
_cell.angle_alpha   90.00
_cell.angle_beta   90.00
_cell.angle_gamma   90.00
#
_symmetry.space_group_name_H-M   'P 1'
#
loop_
_entity.id
_entity.type
_entity.pdbx_description
1 polymer ?
#
loop_
_entity_poly.entity_id
_entity_poly.type
_entity_poly.pdbx_seq_one_letter_code
_entity_poly.pdbx_strand_id
1 'polypeptide(L)'
;MTAPVSHIHQLGEESSVWFQLTPLLKAPDNPLTILMKMAERYGGVIPVNLANQRIVLLTDPEHFKRVLVTKADDYLKYFDGLKPIFGKSMITHDGALWQKIRMPQQPAFHPDVFAEYIPYFLAAIRTKMEIWAKLAQTGETFEMVEQTWTLAADMICKALFDREMPFNPHFVFKCVKTYTDVMNHKSIRLRKVAGEEFEITEEDAAKAMDVWAGVPPEVIAADPREARERTLLKMIEAAVADPTIPEFDQQQAVDELKQYLWAGTETTALTLAWALYLTSRQ
;
A
#
# COMPACT_ATOMS: atom_id res chain seq x y z
N MET A 1 -6.77 20.33 25.76
CA MET A 1 -7.28 19.02 25.29
C MET A 1 -7.89 19.24 23.92
N THR A 2 -7.11 19.02 22.86
CA THR A 2 -7.61 19.00 21.49
C THR A 2 -8.28 17.65 21.28
N ALA A 3 -9.57 17.64 20.93
CA ALA A 3 -10.28 16.43 20.56
C ALA A 3 -9.56 15.73 19.40
N PRO A 4 -9.54 14.38 19.35
CA PRO A 4 -8.99 13.67 18.20
C PRO A 4 -9.78 14.06 16.95
N VAL A 5 -9.04 14.45 15.90
CA VAL A 5 -9.63 14.76 14.60
C VAL A 5 -10.28 13.49 14.08
N SER A 6 -11.61 13.48 14.04
CA SER A 6 -12.38 12.38 13.49
C SER A 6 -12.00 12.19 12.02
N HIS A 7 -11.53 10.99 11.67
CA HIS A 7 -11.17 10.57 10.30
C HIS A 7 -12.36 10.63 9.30
N ILE A 8 -13.56 10.96 9.80
CA ILE A 8 -14.84 10.99 9.09
C ILE A 8 -15.02 12.27 8.25
N HIS A 9 -14.30 13.36 8.56
CA HIS A 9 -14.61 14.68 7.98
C HIS A 9 -14.09 14.96 6.56
N GLN A 10 -13.41 14.02 5.89
CA GLN A 10 -12.83 14.24 4.54
C GLN A 10 -13.45 13.35 3.45
N LEU A 11 -14.60 12.73 3.73
CA LEU A 11 -15.25 11.79 2.84
C LEU A 11 -16.04 12.55 1.75
N GLY A 12 -15.52 12.59 0.52
CA GLY A 12 -16.23 13.13 -0.66
C GLY A 12 -16.07 14.64 -0.92
N GLU A 13 -15.11 15.32 -0.30
CA GLU A 13 -14.79 16.71 -0.61
C GLU A 13 -14.24 16.85 -2.05
N GLU A 14 -14.57 17.95 -2.74
CA GLU A 14 -14.04 18.25 -4.09
C GLU A 14 -12.49 18.32 -4.13
N SER A 15 -11.86 18.50 -2.97
CA SER A 15 -10.41 18.53 -2.76
C SER A 15 -9.75 17.14 -2.80
N SER A 16 -10.53 16.06 -2.68
CA SER A 16 -10.02 14.68 -2.63
C SER A 16 -9.52 14.18 -3.98
N VAL A 17 -8.40 13.45 -3.97
CA VAL A 17 -7.84 12.77 -5.16
C VAL A 17 -8.87 11.87 -5.85
N TRP A 18 -9.72 11.21 -5.07
CA TRP A 18 -10.70 10.26 -5.58
C TRP A 18 -11.85 10.97 -6.32
N PHE A 19 -12.24 12.16 -5.87
CA PHE A 19 -13.16 13.02 -6.60
C PHE A 19 -12.56 13.55 -7.92
N GLN A 20 -11.27 13.83 -7.95
CA GLN A 20 -10.63 14.29 -9.18
C GLN A 20 -10.54 13.19 -10.23
N LEU A 21 -10.34 11.94 -9.82
CA LEU A 21 -10.22 10.80 -10.74
C LEU A 21 -11.55 10.37 -11.39
N THR A 22 -12.70 10.87 -10.92
CA THR A 22 -14.05 10.53 -11.46
C THR A 22 -14.16 10.55 -12.98
N PRO A 23 -13.62 11.54 -13.71
CA PRO A 23 -13.76 11.59 -15.16
C PRO A 23 -13.10 10.39 -15.86
N LEU A 24 -12.06 9.79 -15.26
CA LEU A 24 -11.40 8.59 -15.78
C LEU A 24 -12.25 7.32 -15.56
N LEU A 25 -13.17 7.36 -14.59
CA LEU A 25 -14.05 6.25 -14.21
C LEU A 25 -15.37 6.23 -15.00
N LYS A 26 -15.61 7.20 -15.90
CA LYS A 26 -16.85 7.31 -16.69
C LYS A 26 -16.93 6.40 -17.92
N ALA A 27 -15.86 5.67 -18.27
CA ALA A 27 -15.86 4.66 -19.33
C ALA A 27 -15.71 3.24 -18.74
N PRO A 28 -16.07 2.16 -19.47
CA PRO A 28 -16.18 0.84 -18.86
C PRO A 28 -14.82 0.25 -18.47
N ASP A 29 -14.85 -0.46 -17.33
CA ASP A 29 -13.94 -1.46 -16.78
C ASP A 29 -12.49 -1.09 -16.44
N ASN A 30 -11.81 -0.17 -17.15
CA ASN A 30 -10.42 0.20 -16.81
C ASN A 30 -10.04 1.65 -17.20
N PRO A 31 -9.84 2.56 -16.22
CA PRO A 31 -9.45 3.95 -16.49
C PRO A 31 -8.09 4.08 -17.20
N LEU A 32 -7.17 3.13 -17.02
CA LEU A 32 -5.86 3.15 -17.66
C LEU A 32 -5.94 3.04 -19.19
N THR A 33 -6.95 2.34 -19.71
CA THR A 33 -7.13 2.18 -21.16
C THR A 33 -7.32 3.53 -21.86
N ILE A 34 -8.03 4.46 -21.23
CA ILE A 34 -8.20 5.82 -21.78
C ILE A 34 -6.87 6.55 -21.77
N LEU A 35 -6.14 6.51 -20.66
CA LEU A 35 -4.85 7.18 -20.52
C LEU A 35 -3.82 6.65 -21.53
N MET A 36 -3.77 5.33 -21.73
CA MET A 36 -2.90 4.69 -22.73
C MET A 36 -3.26 5.14 -24.14
N LYS A 37 -4.55 5.12 -24.52
CA LYS A 37 -4.99 5.61 -25.84
C LYS A 37 -4.69 7.10 -26.04
N MET A 38 -4.79 7.91 -24.99
CA MET A 38 -4.40 9.32 -25.05
C MET A 38 -2.90 9.46 -25.28
N ALA A 39 -2.09 8.69 -24.57
CA ALA A 39 -0.64 8.67 -24.74
C ALA A 39 -0.22 8.26 -26.15
N GLU A 40 -0.79 7.16 -26.68
CA GLU A 40 -0.52 6.69 -28.04
C GLU A 40 -0.94 7.70 -29.12
N ARG A 41 -2.07 8.39 -28.91
CA ARG A 41 -2.64 9.31 -29.91
C ARG A 41 -1.94 10.67 -29.92
N TYR A 42 -1.61 11.21 -28.75
CA TYR A 42 -1.18 12.60 -28.64
C TYR A 42 0.30 12.75 -28.25
N GLY A 43 0.85 11.82 -27.46
CA GLY A 43 2.22 11.92 -26.92
C GLY A 43 2.48 13.20 -26.11
N GLY A 44 3.73 13.42 -25.69
CA GLY A 44 4.11 14.68 -25.07
C GLY A 44 3.56 14.90 -23.66
N VAL A 45 3.07 16.13 -23.48
CA VAL A 45 2.44 16.65 -22.27
C VAL A 45 0.97 16.93 -22.59
N ILE A 46 0.08 16.08 -22.09
CA ILE A 46 -1.34 16.11 -22.44
C ILE A 46 -2.11 16.78 -21.30
N PRO A 47 -2.68 17.99 -21.48
CA PRO A 47 -3.49 18.62 -20.45
C PRO A 47 -4.83 17.89 -20.31
N VAL A 48 -5.20 17.53 -19.08
CA VAL A 48 -6.47 16.88 -18.76
C VAL A 48 -7.15 17.63 -17.62
N ASN A 49 -8.45 17.88 -17.76
CA ASN A 49 -9.25 18.42 -16.68
C ASN A 49 -9.88 17.27 -15.90
N LEU A 50 -9.45 17.11 -14.67
CA LEU A 50 -9.97 16.17 -13.68
C LEU A 50 -10.89 16.93 -12.71
N ALA A 51 -12.18 16.94 -13.02
CA ALA A 51 -13.19 17.76 -12.33
C ALA A 51 -12.79 19.24 -12.31
N ASN A 52 -12.53 19.81 -11.13
CA ASN A 52 -12.12 21.21 -10.94
C ASN A 52 -10.59 21.40 -11.02
N GLN A 53 -9.80 20.35 -11.23
CA GLN A 53 -8.36 20.42 -11.32
C GLN A 53 -7.86 20.24 -12.75
N ARG A 54 -6.85 21.04 -13.11
CA ARG A 54 -6.09 20.86 -14.34
C ARG A 54 -4.82 20.07 -14.02
N ILE A 55 -4.71 18.89 -14.62
CA ILE A 55 -3.51 18.05 -14.53
C ILE A 55 -2.84 17.94 -15.90
N VAL A 56 -1.61 17.42 -15.92
CA VAL A 56 -0.91 17.07 -17.14
C VAL A 56 -0.49 15.60 -17.10
N LEU A 57 -0.90 14.84 -18.11
CA LEU A 57 -0.41 13.49 -18.34
C LEU A 57 0.90 13.57 -19.12
N LEU A 58 1.98 13.09 -18.51
CA LEU A 58 3.29 12.98 -19.15
C LEU A 58 3.40 11.59 -19.77
N THR A 59 3.93 11.51 -20.98
CA THR A 59 3.94 10.24 -21.74
C THR A 59 5.31 9.88 -22.30
N ASP A 60 6.29 10.80 -22.24
CA ASP A 60 7.63 10.60 -22.77
C ASP A 60 8.69 10.49 -21.65
N PRO A 61 9.73 9.66 -21.82
CA PRO A 61 10.82 9.49 -20.85
C PRO A 61 11.51 10.78 -20.41
N GLU A 62 11.70 11.75 -21.32
CA GLU A 62 12.33 13.03 -20.97
C GLU A 62 11.48 13.84 -19.98
N HIS A 63 10.15 13.75 -20.07
CA HIS A 63 9.25 14.39 -19.11
C HIS A 63 9.28 13.67 -17.76
N PHE A 64 9.35 12.34 -17.74
CA PHE A 64 9.53 11.58 -16.49
C PHE A 64 10.85 11.93 -15.82
N LYS A 65 11.95 11.97 -16.57
CA LYS A 65 13.27 12.40 -16.08
C LYS A 65 13.24 13.83 -15.56
N ARG A 66 12.47 14.73 -16.20
CA ARG A 66 12.29 16.08 -15.69
C ARG A 66 11.69 16.06 -14.29
N VAL A 67 10.52 15.46 -14.14
CA VAL A 67 9.73 15.48 -12.89
C VAL A 67 10.34 14.64 -11.79
N LEU A 68 10.87 13.45 -12.11
CA LEU A 68 11.31 12.48 -11.11
C LEU A 68 12.79 12.59 -10.76
N VAL A 69 13.59 13.30 -11.57
CA VAL A 69 15.06 13.33 -11.40
C VAL A 69 15.62 14.75 -11.44
N THR A 70 15.55 15.44 -12.58
CA THR A 70 16.32 16.70 -12.76
C THR A 70 15.72 17.90 -12.06
N LYS A 71 14.41 17.89 -11.82
CA LYS A 71 13.64 18.96 -11.19
C LYS A 71 12.71 18.43 -10.09
N ALA A 72 13.09 17.33 -9.43
CA ALA A 72 12.25 16.68 -8.42
C ALA A 72 11.79 17.63 -7.31
N ASP A 73 12.63 18.56 -6.88
CA ASP A 73 12.31 19.57 -5.85
C ASP A 73 11.26 20.60 -6.29
N ASP A 74 10.98 20.72 -7.59
CA ASP A 74 9.91 21.59 -8.12
C ASP A 74 8.52 20.94 -8.01
N TYR A 75 8.44 19.67 -7.59
CA TYR A 75 7.21 18.87 -7.54
C TYR A 75 6.98 18.27 -6.15
N LEU A 76 5.70 18.14 -5.77
CA LEU A 76 5.26 17.47 -4.54
C LEU A 76 4.49 16.21 -4.91
N LYS A 77 4.51 15.21 -4.03
CA LYS A 77 3.62 14.07 -4.20
C LYS A 77 2.19 14.49 -3.92
N TYR A 78 1.28 13.87 -4.65
CA TYR A 78 -0.15 14.05 -4.43
C TYR A 78 -0.73 12.82 -3.73
N PHE A 79 -0.56 12.75 -2.40
CA PHE A 79 -1.03 11.62 -1.57
C PHE A 79 -1.82 12.05 -0.33
N ASP A 80 -2.38 13.26 -0.29
CA ASP A 80 -3.20 13.71 0.84
C ASP A 80 -4.38 12.78 1.10
N GLY A 81 -4.98 12.21 0.05
CA GLY A 81 -6.07 11.23 0.16
C GLY A 81 -5.67 9.88 0.78
N LEU A 82 -4.37 9.64 1.00
CA LEU A 82 -3.86 8.43 1.68
C LEU A 82 -3.53 8.67 3.16
N LYS A 83 -3.52 9.92 3.64
CA LYS A 83 -3.32 10.25 5.07
C LYS A 83 -4.30 9.54 6.02
N PRO A 84 -5.57 9.33 5.68
CA PRO A 84 -6.46 8.55 6.53
C PRO A 84 -6.04 7.08 6.70
N ILE A 85 -5.34 6.51 5.72
CA ILE A 85 -4.89 5.12 5.73
C ILE A 85 -3.51 5.01 6.37
N PHE A 86 -2.55 5.85 5.98
CA PHE A 86 -1.15 5.72 6.40
C PHE A 86 -0.67 6.78 7.37
N GLY A 87 -1.55 7.69 7.80
CA GLY A 87 -1.22 8.77 8.72
C GLY A 87 -0.04 9.59 8.22
N LYS A 88 0.98 9.70 9.07
CA LYS A 88 2.18 10.50 8.86
C LYS A 88 3.36 9.72 8.24
N SER A 89 3.16 8.55 7.66
CA SER A 89 4.26 7.78 7.07
C SER A 89 4.94 8.46 5.87
N MET A 90 6.05 7.89 5.39
CA MET A 90 6.80 8.43 4.25
C MET A 90 5.99 8.56 2.95
N ILE A 91 4.95 7.74 2.76
CA ILE A 91 4.11 7.78 1.55
C ILE A 91 3.29 9.06 1.48
N THR A 92 3.02 9.70 2.63
CA THR A 92 2.21 10.93 2.74
C THR A 92 3.04 12.18 2.98
N HIS A 93 4.37 12.06 3.01
CA HIS A 93 5.31 13.16 3.22
C HIS A 93 6.31 13.37 2.08
N ASP A 94 6.77 14.61 1.96
CA ASP A 94 7.78 15.07 1.00
C ASP A 94 8.87 15.93 1.64
N GLY A 95 9.88 16.25 0.82
CA GLY A 95 10.93 17.20 1.15
C GLY A 95 11.74 16.81 2.38
N ALA A 96 12.12 17.81 3.18
CA ALA A 96 13.00 17.63 4.33
C ALA A 96 12.42 16.68 5.39
N LEU A 97 11.11 16.72 5.63
CA LEU A 97 10.47 15.83 6.60
C LEU A 97 10.55 14.37 6.12
N TRP A 98 10.23 14.11 4.86
CA TRP A 98 10.39 12.79 4.24
C TRP A 98 11.83 12.26 4.38
N GLN A 99 12.83 13.10 4.14
CA GLN A 99 14.23 12.70 4.30
C GLN A 99 14.56 12.30 5.74
N LYS A 100 14.10 13.09 6.73
CA LYS A 100 14.33 12.83 8.15
C LYS A 100 13.72 11.51 8.61
N ILE A 101 12.48 11.22 8.21
CA ILE A 101 11.83 9.95 8.58
C ILE A 101 12.39 8.76 7.80
N ARG A 102 12.85 8.96 6.56
CA ARG A 102 13.44 7.88 5.74
C ARG A 102 14.82 7.46 6.20
N MET A 103 15.65 8.42 6.60
CA MET A 103 17.05 8.21 6.94
C MET A 103 17.28 7.06 7.95
N PRO A 104 16.60 6.99 9.11
CA PRO A 104 16.83 5.92 10.08
C PRO A 104 16.40 4.53 9.59
N GLN A 105 15.49 4.47 8.61
CA GLN A 105 14.91 3.22 8.10
C GLN A 105 15.66 2.66 6.89
N GLN A 106 16.31 3.54 6.11
CA GLN A 106 16.99 3.18 4.88
C GLN A 106 18.03 2.04 5.02
N PRO A 107 18.80 1.92 6.12
CA PRO A 107 19.77 0.84 6.28
C PRO A 107 19.16 -0.57 6.21
N ALA A 108 17.87 -0.75 6.54
CA ALA A 108 17.19 -2.04 6.42
C ALA A 108 17.08 -2.54 4.97
N PHE A 109 17.23 -1.64 3.99
CA PHE A 109 17.12 -1.93 2.57
C PHE A 109 18.47 -1.88 1.85
N HIS A 110 19.59 -1.87 2.59
CA HIS A 110 20.92 -2.00 2.01
C HIS A 110 21.12 -3.42 1.45
N PRO A 111 21.78 -3.61 0.29
CA PRO A 111 22.00 -4.92 -0.31
C PRO A 111 22.57 -5.99 0.64
N ASP A 112 23.45 -5.59 1.56
CA ASP A 112 24.04 -6.50 2.55
C ASP A 112 23.01 -7.09 3.52
N VAL A 113 21.90 -6.38 3.78
CA VAL A 113 20.81 -6.86 4.63
C VAL A 113 19.95 -7.89 3.91
N PHE A 114 19.86 -7.83 2.58
CA PHE A 114 19.06 -8.80 1.82
C PHE A 114 19.57 -10.22 1.97
N ALA A 115 20.87 -10.41 2.13
CA ALA A 115 21.45 -11.72 2.44
C ALA A 115 20.89 -12.31 3.75
N GLU A 116 20.60 -11.46 4.75
CA GLU A 116 19.97 -11.84 6.01
C GLU A 116 18.47 -12.14 5.82
N TYR A 117 17.80 -11.54 4.83
CA TYR A 117 16.38 -11.74 4.57
C TYR A 117 16.05 -13.00 3.75
N ILE A 118 16.98 -13.41 2.86
CA ILE A 118 16.78 -14.55 1.95
C ILE A 118 16.33 -15.83 2.68
N PRO A 119 16.95 -16.27 3.80
CA PRO A 119 16.50 -17.46 4.52
C PRO A 119 15.02 -17.42 4.92
N TYR A 120 14.51 -16.25 5.31
CA TYR A 120 13.11 -16.06 5.72
C TYR A 120 12.16 -16.07 4.53
N PHE A 121 12.55 -15.48 3.41
CA PHE A 121 11.79 -15.59 2.16
C PHE A 121 11.69 -17.04 1.70
N LEU A 122 12.80 -17.79 1.74
CA LEU A 122 12.81 -19.20 1.37
C LEU A 122 11.98 -20.06 2.31
N ALA A 123 11.96 -19.76 3.61
CA ALA A 123 11.10 -20.43 4.58
C ALA A 123 9.61 -20.20 4.27
N ALA A 124 9.20 -18.95 4.03
CA ALA A 124 7.83 -18.61 3.65
C ALA A 124 7.41 -19.30 2.33
N ILE A 125 8.30 -19.31 1.33
CA ILE A 125 8.07 -20.01 0.05
C ILE A 125 7.90 -21.51 0.29
N ARG A 126 8.78 -22.16 1.07
CA ARG A 126 8.68 -23.59 1.34
C ARG A 126 7.36 -23.96 2.00
N THR A 127 6.97 -23.24 3.05
CA THR A 127 5.67 -23.42 3.71
C THR A 127 4.52 -23.29 2.70
N LYS A 128 4.58 -22.29 1.83
CA LYS A 128 3.55 -22.08 0.80
C LYS A 128 3.50 -23.21 -0.23
N MET A 129 4.66 -23.68 -0.68
CA MET A 129 4.79 -24.78 -1.62
C MET A 129 4.25 -26.09 -1.04
N GLU A 130 4.47 -26.35 0.25
CA GLU A 130 3.89 -27.52 0.93
C GLU A 130 2.36 -27.47 0.97
N ILE A 131 1.77 -26.29 1.20
CA ILE A 131 0.32 -26.08 1.14
C ILE A 131 -0.18 -26.33 -0.28
N TRP A 132 0.47 -25.75 -1.29
CA TRP A 132 0.09 -25.93 -2.69
C TRP A 132 0.24 -27.38 -3.17
N ALA A 133 1.25 -28.10 -2.69
CA ALA A 133 1.44 -29.51 -3.02
C ALA A 133 0.30 -30.39 -2.49
N LYS A 134 -0.28 -30.05 -1.32
CA LYS A 134 -1.46 -30.72 -0.78
C LYS A 134 -2.72 -30.36 -1.57
N LEU A 135 -2.92 -29.09 -1.91
CA LEU A 135 -4.04 -28.64 -2.74
C LEU A 135 -4.00 -29.27 -4.14
N ALA A 136 -2.82 -29.40 -4.74
CA ALA A 136 -2.66 -30.04 -6.04
C ALA A 136 -3.14 -31.51 -6.07
N GLN A 137 -3.11 -32.20 -4.93
CA GLN A 137 -3.61 -33.58 -4.82
C GLN A 137 -5.14 -33.66 -4.85
N THR A 138 -5.86 -32.59 -4.51
CA THR A 138 -7.33 -32.57 -4.52
C THR A 138 -7.90 -32.31 -5.91
N GLY A 139 -7.13 -31.67 -6.79
CA GLY A 139 -7.59 -31.22 -8.11
C GLY A 139 -8.51 -30.00 -8.05
N GLU A 140 -8.69 -29.39 -6.88
CA GLU A 140 -9.51 -28.21 -6.71
C GLU A 140 -8.81 -26.94 -7.20
N THR A 141 -9.58 -26.03 -7.79
CA THR A 141 -9.11 -24.68 -8.14
C THR A 141 -9.18 -23.77 -6.93
N PHE A 142 -8.20 -22.88 -6.77
CA PHE A 142 -8.17 -21.86 -5.72
C PHE A 142 -7.80 -20.49 -6.29
N GLU A 143 -8.09 -19.43 -5.52
CA GLU A 143 -7.75 -18.08 -5.94
C GLU A 143 -6.26 -17.78 -5.72
N MET A 144 -5.53 -17.48 -6.79
CA MET A 144 -4.08 -17.26 -6.77
C MET A 144 -3.69 -15.91 -6.14
N VAL A 145 -4.46 -14.84 -6.33
CA VAL A 145 -4.14 -13.54 -5.69
C VAL A 145 -4.20 -13.71 -4.17
N GLU A 146 -5.18 -14.47 -3.67
CA GLU A 146 -5.25 -14.78 -2.24
C GLU A 146 -3.99 -15.53 -1.74
N GLN A 147 -3.52 -16.50 -2.51
CA GLN A 147 -2.31 -17.22 -2.15
C GLN A 147 -1.07 -16.30 -2.13
N THR A 148 -0.96 -15.39 -3.09
CA THR A 148 0.19 -14.47 -3.15
C THR A 148 0.15 -13.37 -2.08
N TRP A 149 -1.03 -12.90 -1.66
CA TRP A 149 -1.16 -11.96 -0.54
C TRP A 149 -0.65 -12.55 0.77
N THR A 150 -1.09 -13.77 1.10
CA THR A 150 -0.61 -14.46 2.31
C THR A 150 0.87 -14.74 2.27
N LEU A 151 1.43 -15.07 1.09
CA LEU A 151 2.87 -15.24 0.93
C LEU A 151 3.65 -13.93 1.16
N ALA A 152 3.22 -12.84 0.53
CA ALA A 152 3.92 -11.55 0.62
C ALA A 152 3.84 -10.96 2.05
N ALA A 153 2.69 -11.07 2.70
CA ALA A 153 2.50 -10.63 4.09
C ALA A 153 3.36 -11.46 5.06
N ASP A 154 3.46 -12.77 4.84
CA ASP A 154 4.32 -13.63 5.66
C ASP A 154 5.81 -13.29 5.50
N MET A 155 6.25 -13.08 4.25
CA MET A 155 7.62 -12.67 3.94
C MET A 155 8.00 -11.36 4.63
N ILE A 156 7.13 -10.35 4.59
CA ILE A 156 7.46 -9.04 5.14
C ILE A 156 7.49 -9.05 6.67
N CYS A 157 6.53 -9.75 7.32
CA CYS A 157 6.53 -9.92 8.77
C CYS A 157 7.80 -10.64 9.25
N LYS A 158 8.17 -11.74 8.58
CA LYS A 158 9.37 -12.50 8.94
C LYS A 158 10.64 -11.72 8.68
N ALA A 159 10.80 -11.11 7.49
CA ALA A 159 12.06 -10.48 7.10
C ALA A 159 12.28 -9.11 7.74
N LEU A 160 11.29 -8.22 7.72
CA LEU A 160 11.45 -6.84 8.18
C LEU A 160 11.19 -6.67 9.68
N PHE A 161 10.27 -7.45 10.25
CA PHE A 161 9.82 -7.27 11.64
C PHE A 161 10.26 -8.39 12.58
N ASP A 162 10.79 -9.49 12.05
CA ASP A 162 11.10 -10.68 12.84
C ASP A 162 9.89 -11.21 13.61
N ARG A 163 8.71 -11.16 12.98
CA ARG A 163 7.43 -11.61 13.56
C ARG A 163 6.80 -12.70 12.72
N GLU A 164 6.08 -13.61 13.38
CA GLU A 164 5.02 -14.35 12.68
C GLU A 164 3.90 -13.37 12.33
N MET A 165 3.22 -13.59 11.21
CA MET A 165 2.12 -12.72 10.77
C MET A 165 0.91 -12.89 11.71
N PRO A 166 0.54 -11.90 12.55
CA PRO A 166 -0.50 -12.07 13.57
C PRO A 166 -1.91 -11.77 13.05
N PHE A 167 -2.05 -11.38 11.79
CA PHE A 167 -3.31 -10.93 11.19
C PHE A 167 -3.64 -11.75 9.93
N ASN A 168 -4.91 -11.68 9.50
CA ASN A 168 -5.32 -12.22 8.21
C ASN A 168 -5.18 -11.16 7.11
N PRO A 169 -4.26 -11.30 6.14
CA PRO A 169 -4.04 -10.31 5.10
C PRO A 169 -5.26 -10.16 4.18
N HIS A 170 -6.10 -11.19 3.98
CA HIS A 170 -7.35 -11.00 3.22
C HIS A 170 -8.27 -9.99 3.89
N PHE A 171 -8.40 -10.12 5.20
CA PHE A 171 -9.27 -9.26 5.99
C PHE A 171 -8.74 -7.83 6.03
N VAL A 172 -7.46 -7.67 6.34
CA VAL A 172 -6.82 -6.35 6.48
C VAL A 172 -6.78 -5.58 5.17
N PHE A 173 -6.45 -6.23 4.05
CA PHE A 173 -6.39 -5.57 2.75
C PHE A 173 -7.80 -5.26 2.22
N LYS A 174 -8.79 -6.10 2.57
CA LYS A 174 -10.20 -5.77 2.33
C LYS A 174 -10.62 -4.52 3.10
N CYS A 175 -10.18 -4.31 4.34
CA CYS A 175 -10.47 -3.09 5.09
C CYS A 175 -9.93 -1.83 4.40
N VAL A 176 -8.67 -1.85 3.95
CA VAL A 176 -8.09 -0.73 3.19
C VAL A 176 -8.83 -0.51 1.87
N LYS A 177 -9.16 -1.60 1.16
CA LYS A 177 -9.94 -1.54 -0.07
C LYS A 177 -11.32 -0.94 0.16
N THR A 178 -12.05 -1.35 1.21
CA THR A 178 -13.35 -0.80 1.59
C THR A 178 -13.27 0.72 1.75
N TYR A 179 -12.23 1.24 2.43
CA TYR A 179 -12.03 2.68 2.55
C TYR A 179 -11.82 3.36 1.19
N THR A 180 -10.95 2.81 0.34
CA THR A 180 -10.71 3.37 -1.00
C THR A 180 -11.91 3.25 -1.93
N ASP A 181 -12.73 2.20 -1.80
CA ASP A 181 -13.92 1.96 -2.60
C ASP A 181 -15.06 2.92 -2.18
N VAL A 182 -15.21 3.24 -0.89
CA VAL A 182 -16.16 4.28 -0.42
C VAL A 182 -15.78 5.67 -0.96
N MET A 183 -14.48 5.94 -1.10
CA MET A 183 -13.97 7.17 -1.73
C MET A 183 -14.16 7.21 -3.24
N ASN A 184 -14.25 6.06 -3.91
CA ASN A 184 -14.47 5.94 -5.35
C ASN A 184 -15.95 6.15 -5.78
N HIS A 185 -16.66 7.13 -5.19
CA HIS A 185 -18.04 7.58 -5.53
C HIS A 185 -19.23 6.83 -4.93
N LYS A 186 -20.20 7.66 -4.48
CA LYS A 186 -21.60 7.28 -4.20
C LYS A 186 -22.29 6.51 -5.34
N SER A 187 -21.82 6.60 -6.59
CA SER A 187 -22.40 5.88 -7.74
C SER A 187 -21.78 4.51 -8.01
N ILE A 188 -20.59 4.21 -7.48
CA ILE A 188 -19.96 2.86 -7.51
C ILE A 188 -20.39 2.03 -6.29
N ARG A 189 -21.35 2.54 -5.47
CA ARG A 189 -22.02 1.82 -4.39
C ARG A 189 -22.72 0.52 -4.83
N LEU A 190 -22.83 0.28 -6.13
CA LEU A 190 -23.42 -0.92 -6.71
C LEU A 190 -22.33 -1.85 -7.24
N ARG A 191 -21.50 -2.42 -6.36
CA ARG A 191 -20.54 -3.47 -6.78
C ARG A 191 -21.11 -4.85 -6.46
N LYS A 192 -21.48 -5.57 -7.53
CA LYS A 192 -22.02 -6.93 -7.52
C LYS A 192 -21.05 -7.91 -6.86
N VAL A 193 -21.44 -8.45 -5.71
CA VAL A 193 -20.91 -9.72 -5.21
C VAL A 193 -22.01 -10.76 -5.46
N ALA A 194 -21.72 -11.79 -6.26
CA ALA A 194 -22.65 -12.87 -6.58
C ALA A 194 -24.03 -12.43 -7.18
N GLY A 195 -24.08 -11.27 -7.85
CA GLY A 195 -25.30 -10.77 -8.50
C GLY A 195 -26.17 -9.87 -7.64
N GLU A 196 -25.82 -9.65 -6.38
CA GLU A 196 -26.52 -8.73 -5.46
C GLU A 196 -25.76 -7.41 -5.29
N GLU A 197 -26.51 -6.30 -5.22
CA GLU A 197 -25.98 -4.96 -5.01
C GLU A 197 -25.92 -4.67 -3.51
N PHE A 198 -24.71 -4.42 -2.97
CA PHE A 198 -24.51 -4.08 -1.56
C PHE A 198 -23.98 -2.64 -1.42
N GLU A 199 -24.67 -1.81 -0.65
CA GLU A 199 -24.23 -0.45 -0.33
C GLU A 199 -23.19 -0.49 0.80
N ILE A 200 -21.98 0.05 0.54
CA ILE A 200 -20.96 0.24 1.59
C ILE A 200 -21.20 1.60 2.25
N THR A 201 -21.35 1.60 3.57
CA THR A 201 -21.64 2.82 4.35
C THR A 201 -20.37 3.51 4.87
N GLU A 202 -20.50 4.77 5.30
CA GLU A 202 -19.41 5.49 5.99
C GLU A 202 -19.04 4.83 7.32
N GLU A 203 -20.00 4.16 7.97
CA GLU A 203 -19.78 3.39 9.19
C GLU A 203 -18.90 2.15 8.92
N ASP A 204 -19.10 1.48 7.79
CA ASP A 204 -18.26 0.34 7.38
C ASP A 204 -16.82 0.77 7.09
N ALA A 205 -16.63 1.95 6.49
CA ALA A 205 -15.31 2.53 6.26
C ALA A 205 -14.60 2.89 7.58
N ALA A 206 -15.33 3.46 8.56
CA ALA A 206 -14.78 3.77 9.88
C ALA A 206 -14.32 2.50 10.61
N LYS A 207 -15.18 1.48 10.67
CA LYS A 207 -14.84 0.17 11.27
C LYS A 207 -13.63 -0.47 10.59
N ALA A 208 -13.55 -0.37 9.26
CA ALA A 208 -12.41 -0.88 8.51
C ALA A 208 -11.10 -0.15 8.86
N MET A 209 -11.15 1.17 9.09
CA MET A 209 -9.99 1.94 9.52
C MET A 209 -9.60 1.68 10.98
N ASP A 210 -10.57 1.42 11.86
CA ASP A 210 -10.27 1.01 13.24
C ASP A 210 -9.53 -0.34 13.29
N VAL A 211 -10.00 -1.31 12.49
CA VAL A 211 -9.28 -2.60 12.32
C VAL A 211 -7.87 -2.36 11.79
N TRP A 212 -7.74 -1.57 10.72
CA TRP A 212 -6.43 -1.28 10.14
C TRP A 212 -5.48 -0.58 11.11
N ALA A 213 -6.00 0.34 11.94
CA ALA A 213 -5.23 1.02 12.96
C ALA A 213 -4.72 0.08 14.07
N GLY A 214 -5.40 -1.05 14.31
CA GLY A 214 -5.00 -2.07 15.28
C GLY A 214 -3.88 -3.00 14.80
N VAL A 215 -3.69 -3.17 13.49
CA VAL A 215 -2.71 -4.14 12.94
C VAL A 215 -1.25 -3.80 13.30
N PRO A 216 -0.75 -2.55 13.14
CA PRO A 216 0.65 -2.26 13.48
C PRO A 216 0.99 -2.51 14.96
N PRO A 217 0.18 -2.06 15.95
CA PRO A 217 0.41 -2.41 17.35
C PRO A 217 0.46 -3.92 17.60
N GLU A 218 -0.42 -4.71 16.97
CA GLU A 218 -0.38 -6.18 17.09
C GLU A 218 0.93 -6.77 16.55
N VAL A 219 1.43 -6.28 15.42
CA VAL A 219 2.72 -6.71 14.86
C VAL A 219 3.89 -6.30 15.77
N ILE A 220 3.89 -5.08 16.31
CA ILE A 220 4.94 -4.61 17.23
C ILE A 220 4.97 -5.49 18.50
N ALA A 221 3.79 -5.76 19.06
CA ALA A 221 3.61 -6.49 20.32
C ALA A 221 3.80 -8.01 20.19
N ALA A 222 3.73 -8.57 18.98
CA ALA A 222 3.99 -9.99 18.76
C ALA A 222 5.41 -10.36 19.21
N ASP A 223 5.59 -11.60 19.67
CA ASP A 223 6.91 -12.08 20.10
C ASP A 223 7.87 -12.16 18.90
N PRO A 224 9.16 -11.80 19.09
CA PRO A 224 10.15 -11.98 18.06
C PRO A 224 10.38 -13.47 17.79
N ARG A 225 10.54 -13.81 16.51
CA ARG A 225 10.83 -15.21 16.09
C ARG A 225 12.21 -15.65 16.57
N GLU A 226 13.20 -14.79 16.36
CA GLU A 226 14.62 -15.12 16.57
C GLU A 226 15.36 -14.05 17.39
N ALA A 227 14.66 -13.01 17.84
CA ALA A 227 15.21 -11.85 18.54
C ALA A 227 16.34 -11.17 17.76
N ARG A 228 16.12 -10.96 16.46
CA ARG A 228 17.13 -10.36 15.58
C ARG A 228 17.36 -8.88 15.92
N GLU A 229 18.62 -8.53 16.12
CA GLU A 229 19.06 -7.15 16.39
C GLU A 229 19.01 -6.26 15.15
N ARG A 230 19.16 -6.84 13.95
CA ARG A 230 19.21 -6.10 12.68
C ARG A 230 17.92 -6.32 11.87
N THR A 231 16.89 -5.56 12.22
CA THR A 231 15.59 -5.59 11.52
C THR A 231 15.09 -4.16 11.28
N LEU A 232 14.14 -3.99 10.36
CA LEU A 232 13.51 -2.69 10.17
C LEU A 232 12.75 -2.27 11.44
N LEU A 233 12.09 -3.21 12.12
CA LEU A 233 11.41 -2.91 13.39
C LEU A 233 12.40 -2.40 14.45
N LYS A 234 13.58 -3.02 14.58
CA LYS A 234 14.63 -2.55 15.51
C LYS A 234 15.16 -1.17 15.14
N MET A 235 15.30 -0.87 13.84
CA MET A 235 15.70 0.47 13.38
C MET A 235 14.63 1.52 13.68
N ILE A 236 13.35 1.17 13.53
CA ILE A 236 12.21 2.02 13.89
C ILE A 236 12.17 2.26 15.41
N GLU A 237 12.32 1.20 16.23
CA GLU A 237 12.40 1.30 17.69
C GLU A 237 13.56 2.20 18.14
N ALA A 238 14.73 2.05 17.50
CA ALA A 238 15.89 2.87 17.78
C ALA A 238 15.66 4.35 17.40
N ALA A 239 14.99 4.62 16.28
CA ALA A 239 14.65 5.97 15.85
C ALA A 239 13.69 6.65 16.83
N VAL A 240 12.70 5.92 17.35
CA VAL A 240 11.78 6.43 18.39
C VAL A 240 12.52 6.77 19.69
N ALA A 241 13.53 5.96 20.05
CA ALA A 241 14.32 6.18 21.25
C ALA A 241 15.37 7.30 21.11
N ASP A 242 15.63 7.80 19.89
CA ASP A 242 16.66 8.79 19.62
C ASP A 242 16.11 10.23 19.79
N PRO A 243 16.51 10.98 20.85
CA PRO A 243 16.04 12.33 21.07
C PRO A 243 16.52 13.34 20.01
N THR A 244 17.48 12.96 19.17
CA THR A 244 17.97 13.81 18.07
C THR A 244 17.07 13.77 16.83
N ILE A 245 16.10 12.85 16.78
CA ILE A 245 15.12 12.71 15.70
C ILE A 245 13.69 12.92 16.25
N PRO A 246 13.36 14.12 16.77
CA PRO A 246 12.08 14.37 17.43
C PRO A 246 10.86 14.21 16.50
N GLU A 247 11.07 14.23 15.19
CA GLU A 247 10.02 13.96 14.21
C GLU A 247 9.62 12.48 14.13
N PHE A 248 10.44 11.57 14.64
CA PHE A 248 10.20 10.12 14.62
C PHE A 248 9.60 9.64 15.96
N ASP A 249 8.38 10.08 16.26
CA ASP A 249 7.68 9.68 17.49
C ASP A 249 7.02 8.28 17.38
N GLN A 250 6.40 7.82 18.47
CA GLN A 250 5.70 6.53 18.50
C GLN A 250 4.57 6.43 17.46
N GLN A 251 3.89 7.55 17.17
CA GLN A 251 2.84 7.57 16.17
C GLN A 251 3.42 7.46 14.76
N GLN A 252 4.57 8.10 14.51
CA GLN A 252 5.33 7.95 13.28
C GLN A 252 5.70 6.48 13.07
N ALA A 253 6.21 5.78 14.08
CA ALA A 253 6.54 4.35 13.99
C ALA A 253 5.34 3.49 13.60
N VAL A 254 4.18 3.70 14.25
CA VAL A 254 2.93 3.00 13.92
C VAL A 254 2.52 3.26 12.46
N ASP A 255 2.59 4.51 12.01
CA ASP A 255 2.23 4.92 10.66
C ASP A 255 3.20 4.36 9.61
N GLU A 256 4.50 4.30 9.90
CA GLU A 256 5.49 3.65 9.03
C GLU A 256 5.20 2.15 8.85
N LEU A 257 4.84 1.45 9.93
CA LEU A 257 4.46 0.04 9.81
C LEU A 257 3.23 -0.15 8.92
N LYS A 258 2.22 0.74 8.99
CA LYS A 258 1.06 0.70 8.06
C LYS A 258 1.53 0.72 6.62
N GLN A 259 2.46 1.62 6.28
CA GLN A 259 3.00 1.73 4.93
C GLN A 259 3.70 0.43 4.50
N TYR A 260 4.64 -0.10 5.29
CA TYR A 260 5.36 -1.31 4.86
C TYR A 260 4.44 -2.52 4.77
N LEU A 261 3.57 -2.73 5.76
CA LEU A 261 2.62 -3.84 5.77
C LEU A 261 1.75 -3.82 4.52
N TRP A 262 1.19 -2.66 4.14
CA TRP A 262 0.32 -2.56 2.98
C TRP A 262 1.09 -2.50 1.65
N ALA A 263 1.94 -1.48 1.47
CA ALA A 263 2.58 -1.20 0.19
C ALA A 263 3.54 -2.32 -0.24
N GLY A 264 4.25 -2.93 0.73
CA GLY A 264 5.17 -4.04 0.46
C GLY A 264 4.44 -5.34 0.13
N THR A 265 3.25 -5.56 0.68
CA THR A 265 2.48 -6.79 0.46
C THR A 265 1.66 -6.74 -0.80
N GLU A 266 0.85 -5.69 -1.02
CA GLU A 266 -0.09 -5.66 -2.15
C GLU A 266 0.63 -5.66 -3.49
N THR A 267 1.65 -4.82 -3.65
CA THR A 267 2.40 -4.72 -4.90
C THR A 267 3.16 -6.02 -5.21
N THR A 268 3.80 -6.62 -4.21
CA THR A 268 4.52 -7.90 -4.35
C THR A 268 3.57 -9.04 -4.69
N ALA A 269 2.44 -9.14 -3.99
CA ALA A 269 1.45 -10.17 -4.24
C ALA A 269 0.88 -10.09 -5.67
N LEU A 270 0.46 -8.90 -6.11
CA LEU A 270 -0.03 -8.70 -7.47
C LEU A 270 1.04 -9.01 -8.53
N THR A 271 2.30 -8.64 -8.28
CA THR A 271 3.42 -8.96 -9.17
C THR A 271 3.61 -10.47 -9.29
N LEU A 272 3.59 -11.20 -8.17
CA LEU A 272 3.70 -12.66 -8.16
C LEU A 272 2.50 -13.32 -8.86
N ALA A 273 1.28 -12.83 -8.61
CA ALA A 273 0.08 -13.36 -9.23
C ALA A 273 0.13 -13.20 -10.75
N TRP A 274 0.51 -12.03 -11.25
CA TRP A 274 0.72 -11.79 -12.68
C TRP A 274 1.84 -12.65 -13.26
N ALA A 275 2.98 -12.79 -12.57
CA ALA A 275 4.07 -13.62 -13.03
C ALA A 275 3.66 -15.09 -13.17
N LEU A 276 2.94 -15.62 -12.17
CA LEU A 276 2.43 -16.99 -12.18
C LEU A 276 1.37 -17.18 -13.28
N TYR A 277 0.46 -16.22 -13.44
CA TYR A 277 -0.53 -16.23 -14.51
C TYR A 277 0.13 -16.24 -15.89
N LEU A 278 1.08 -15.33 -16.15
CA LEU A 278 1.77 -15.26 -17.44
C LEU A 278 2.58 -16.53 -17.73
N THR A 279 3.15 -17.15 -16.69
CA THR A 279 3.89 -18.42 -16.83
C THR A 279 2.96 -19.59 -17.12
N SER A 280 1.75 -19.63 -16.55
CA SER A 280 0.79 -20.71 -16.81
C SER A 280 0.14 -20.63 -18.18
N ARG A 281 0.31 -19.52 -18.90
CA ARG A 281 -0.18 -19.33 -20.28
C ARG A 281 0.82 -19.77 -21.35
N GLN A 282 2.03 -20.21 -20.97
CA GLN A 282 3.05 -20.69 -21.90
C GLN A 282 2.80 -22.12 -22.36
#